data_AF-F9Q1Z9-F1
#
_entry.id   AF-F9Q1Z9-F1
#
_cell.length_a   1.000
_cell.length_b   1.000
_cell.length_c   1.000
_cell.angle_alpha   90.00
_cell.angle_beta   90.00
_cell.angle_gamma   90.00
#
_symmetry.space_group_name_H-M   'P 1'
#
loop_
_entity.id
_entity.type
_entity.pdbx_description
1 polymer ?
#
loop_
_entity_poly.entity_id
_entity_poly.type
_entity_poly.pdbx_seq_one_letter_code
_entity_poly.pdbx_strand_id
1 'polypeptide(L)'
;MKTKLPTEWQELSDQLGFQEFTPIQTQLFEPILAGENLLGVSPTGTGKTLAYLLPSLLRLQKKKAQQLLILAPNTELAGQIFDVCKTWAEAIGLTAQLFLSGSSQKRQIERLKKGPEILIGTPGRIFELIKLKKSR
;
A
#
# COMPACT_ATOMS: atom_id res chain seq x y z
N MET A 1 -5.53 20.95 0.10
CA MET A 1 -4.99 19.60 -0.18
C MET A 1 -6.10 18.56 -0.34
N LYS A 2 -7.07 18.46 0.59
CA LYS A 2 -8.23 17.54 0.48
C LYS A 2 -8.98 17.63 -0.86
N THR A 3 -9.14 18.82 -1.43
CA THR A 3 -9.81 19.05 -2.73
C THR A 3 -9.11 18.43 -3.94
N LYS A 4 -7.84 18.00 -3.80
CA LYS A 4 -7.10 17.26 -4.85
C LYS A 4 -7.20 15.74 -4.69
N LEU A 5 -7.84 15.24 -3.64
CA LEU A 5 -8.03 13.81 -3.41
C LEU A 5 -9.33 13.31 -4.06
N PRO A 6 -9.43 12.02 -4.41
CA PRO A 6 -10.67 11.40 -4.85
C PRO A 6 -11.83 11.68 -3.88
N THR A 7 -13.04 11.85 -4.39
CA THR A 7 -14.23 12.16 -3.58
C THR A 7 -14.45 11.09 -2.50
N GLU A 8 -14.23 9.83 -2.85
CA GLU A 8 -14.36 8.68 -1.94
C GLU A 8 -13.41 8.78 -0.75
N TRP A 9 -12.23 9.39 -0.94
CA TRP A 9 -11.26 9.63 0.13
C TRP A 9 -11.60 10.83 1.00
N GLN A 10 -12.29 11.83 0.45
CA GLN A 10 -12.76 12.97 1.24
C GLN A 10 -13.79 12.50 2.25
N GLU A 11 -14.80 11.75 1.80
CA GLU A 11 -15.84 11.15 2.67
C GLU A 11 -15.24 10.19 3.70
N LEU A 12 -14.34 9.30 3.27
CA LEU A 12 -13.65 8.38 4.17
C LEU A 12 -12.80 9.12 5.21
N SER A 13 -12.13 10.21 4.82
CA SER A 13 -11.32 11.00 5.76
C SER A 13 -12.19 11.62 6.85
N ASP A 14 -13.39 12.09 6.51
CA ASP A 14 -14.29 12.70 7.48
C ASP A 14 -14.87 11.64 8.44
N GLN A 15 -15.22 10.45 7.93
CA GLN A 15 -15.64 9.31 8.76
C GLN A 15 -14.57 8.85 9.74
N LEU A 16 -13.30 8.88 9.32
CA LEU A 16 -12.15 8.50 10.15
C LEU A 16 -11.67 9.63 11.07
N GLY A 17 -12.31 10.80 11.06
CA GLY A 17 -11.92 11.98 11.86
C GLY A 17 -10.59 12.59 11.40
N PHE A 18 -10.18 12.32 10.17
CA PHE A 18 -8.91 12.76 9.60
C PHE A 18 -9.07 14.13 8.92
N GLN A 19 -8.73 15.19 9.65
CA GLN A 19 -8.98 16.58 9.25
C GLN A 19 -7.88 17.13 8.32
N GLU A 20 -6.62 16.98 8.71
CA GLU A 20 -5.47 17.58 8.01
C GLU A 20 -4.30 16.60 7.89
N PHE A 21 -3.46 16.86 6.89
CA PHE A 21 -2.24 16.08 6.69
C PHE A 21 -1.19 16.45 7.74
N THR A 22 -0.51 15.43 8.26
CA THR A 22 0.65 15.63 9.12
C THR A 22 1.81 16.22 8.31
N PRO A 23 2.83 16.84 8.95
CA PRO A 23 3.95 17.45 8.22
C PRO A 23 4.65 16.49 7.25
N ILE A 24 4.85 15.23 7.64
CA ILE A 24 5.47 14.22 6.76
C ILE A 24 4.57 13.85 5.57
N GLN A 25 3.26 13.84 5.76
CA GLN A 25 2.32 13.58 4.66
C GLN A 25 2.31 14.73 3.66
N THR A 26 2.30 15.98 4.15
CA THR A 26 2.36 17.18 3.29
C THR A 26 3.66 17.23 2.49
N GLN A 27 4.81 16.98 3.14
CA GLN A 27 6.13 17.07 2.50
C GLN A 27 6.35 15.98 1.45
N LEU A 28 5.86 14.76 1.68
CA LEU A 28 6.12 13.62 0.79
C LEU A 28 5.10 13.47 -0.33
N PHE A 29 3.94 14.13 -0.26
CA PHE A 29 2.85 13.87 -1.19
C PHE A 29 3.23 14.11 -2.65
N GLU A 30 3.66 15.32 -2.98
CA GLU A 30 3.97 15.71 -4.37
C GLU A 30 5.21 14.97 -4.91
N PRO A 31 6.34 14.82 -4.17
CA PRO A 31 7.48 14.03 -4.65
C PRO A 31 7.14 12.56 -4.95
N ILE A 32 6.34 11.91 -4.11
CA ILE A 32 5.92 10.51 -4.36
C ILE A 32 4.97 10.43 -5.56
N LEU A 33 4.07 11.40 -5.70
CA LEU A 33 3.14 11.49 -6.83
C LEU A 33 3.90 11.69 -8.16
N ALA A 34 4.96 12.49 -8.14
CA ALA A 34 5.87 12.72 -9.26
C ALA A 34 6.75 11.50 -9.58
N GLY A 35 6.83 10.51 -8.68
CA GLY A 35 7.60 9.30 -8.87
C GLY A 35 9.08 9.42 -8.51
N GLU A 36 9.42 10.36 -7.64
CA GLU A 36 10.78 10.56 -7.16
C GLU A 36 11.21 9.48 -6.15
N ASN A 37 12.52 9.24 -6.07
CA ASN A 37 13.14 8.40 -5.06
C ASN A 37 13.48 9.24 -3.84
N LEU A 38 13.08 8.80 -2.65
CA LEU A 38 13.23 9.59 -1.43
C LEU A 38 13.37 8.75 -0.16
N LEU A 39 13.93 9.39 0.87
CA LEU A 39 14.05 8.86 2.22
C LEU A 39 13.23 9.73 3.18
N GLY A 40 12.11 9.20 3.66
CA GLY A 40 11.28 9.88 4.66
C GLY A 40 11.68 9.47 6.08
N VAL A 41 12.12 10.42 6.91
CA VAL A 41 12.49 10.19 8.31
C VAL A 41 11.53 10.95 9.22
N SER A 42 10.82 10.23 10.09
CA SER A 42 9.99 10.84 11.13
C SER A 42 9.77 9.87 12.30
N PRO A 43 9.41 10.37 13.50
CA PRO A 43 9.05 9.53 14.65
C PRO A 43 7.87 8.59 14.38
N THR A 44 7.73 7.51 15.16
CA THR A 44 6.55 6.65 15.15
C THR A 44 5.27 7.45 15.48
N GLY A 45 4.11 6.99 15.01
CA GLY A 45 2.84 7.68 15.24
C GLY A 45 2.57 8.94 14.39
N THR A 46 3.52 9.38 13.56
CA THR A 46 3.39 10.63 12.75
C THR A 46 2.63 10.48 11.42
N GLY A 47 1.99 9.33 11.19
CA GLY A 47 1.19 9.12 9.98
C GLY A 47 1.99 8.74 8.72
N LYS A 48 3.22 8.22 8.88
CA LYS A 48 4.10 7.77 7.77
C LYS A 48 3.41 6.85 6.76
N THR A 49 2.56 5.94 7.24
CA THR A 49 1.88 4.96 6.39
C THR A 49 1.03 5.66 5.32
N LEU A 50 0.20 6.63 5.72
CA LEU A 50 -0.58 7.42 4.76
C LEU A 50 0.29 8.37 3.92
N ALA A 51 1.43 8.81 4.46
CA ALA A 51 2.34 9.70 3.74
C ALA A 51 2.84 9.09 2.43
N TYR A 52 3.16 7.78 2.42
CA TYR A 52 3.52 7.10 1.18
C TYR A 52 2.34 6.43 0.47
N LEU A 53 1.32 5.95 1.19
CA LEU A 53 0.20 5.23 0.57
C LEU A 53 -0.62 6.13 -0.34
N LEU A 54 -1.12 7.26 0.16
CA LEU A 54 -2.06 8.10 -0.58
C LEU A 54 -1.52 8.53 -1.96
N PRO A 55 -0.33 9.17 -2.06
CA PRO A 55 0.20 9.54 -3.37
C PRO A 55 0.58 8.33 -4.24
N SER A 56 1.00 7.20 -3.65
CA SER A 56 1.31 5.99 -4.42
C SER A 56 0.08 5.36 -5.06
N LEU A 57 -1.05 5.31 -4.33
CA LEU A 57 -2.30 4.74 -4.81
C LEU A 57 -2.89 5.54 -5.98
N LEU A 58 -2.75 6.87 -5.99
CA LEU A 58 -3.22 7.73 -7.08
C LEU A 58 -2.48 7.49 -8.42
N ARG A 59 -1.30 6.84 -8.37
CA ARG A 59 -0.53 6.51 -9.58
C ARG A 59 -0.94 5.17 -10.20
N LEU A 60 -1.79 4.39 -9.53
CA LEU A 60 -2.13 3.03 -9.96
C LEU A 60 -3.31 3.02 -10.93
N GLN A 61 -3.25 2.11 -11.90
CA GLN A 61 -4.35 1.85 -12.82
C GLN A 61 -5.16 0.63 -12.35
N LYS A 62 -6.48 0.77 -12.25
CA LYS A 62 -7.38 -0.32 -11.86
C LYS A 62 -7.36 -1.45 -12.89
N LYS A 63 -7.56 -2.69 -12.44
CA LYS A 63 -7.63 -3.91 -13.28
C LYS A 63 -6.37 -4.18 -14.10
N LYS A 64 -5.27 -3.53 -13.75
CA LYS A 64 -3.95 -3.85 -14.26
C LYS A 64 -3.24 -4.64 -13.16
N ALA A 65 -2.34 -5.54 -13.55
CA ALA A 65 -1.68 -6.44 -12.63
C ALA A 65 -0.81 -5.69 -11.59
N GLN A 66 0.18 -6.37 -11.01
CA GLN A 66 0.97 -5.84 -9.90
C GLN A 66 1.71 -4.54 -10.31
N GLN A 67 1.50 -3.47 -9.55
CA GLN A 67 2.08 -2.14 -9.81
C GLN A 67 2.77 -1.53 -8.57
N LEU A 68 2.32 -1.86 -7.36
CA LEU A 68 2.90 -1.38 -6.11
C LEU A 68 3.34 -2.56 -5.23
N LEU A 69 4.59 -2.52 -4.77
CA LEU A 69 5.12 -3.46 -3.77
C LEU A 69 5.52 -2.69 -2.52
N ILE A 70 5.00 -3.11 -1.37
CA ILE A 70 5.35 -2.56 -0.06
C ILE A 70 5.98 -3.68 0.77
N LEU A 71 7.20 -3.44 1.23
CA LEU A 71 7.93 -4.38 2.07
C LEU A 71 8.00 -3.86 3.51
N ALA A 72 7.66 -4.72 4.47
CA ALA A 72 7.80 -4.45 5.89
C ALA A 72 8.77 -5.46 6.54
N PRO A 73 9.49 -5.08 7.61
CA PRO A 73 10.53 -5.91 8.21
C PRO A 73 9.97 -7.15 8.93
N ASN A 74 8.72 -7.12 9.38
CA ASN A 74 8.06 -8.20 10.08
C ASN A 74 6.59 -8.35 9.67
N THR A 75 5.98 -9.43 10.14
CA THR A 75 4.60 -9.82 9.80
C THR A 75 3.58 -8.86 10.38
N GLU A 76 3.81 -8.40 11.61
CA GLU A 76 2.92 -7.52 12.36
C GLU A 76 2.79 -6.17 11.66
N LEU A 77 3.92 -5.55 11.28
CA LEU A 77 3.92 -4.28 10.57
C LEU A 77 3.37 -4.43 9.15
N ALA A 78 3.65 -5.54 8.45
CA ALA A 78 3.03 -5.81 7.15
C ALA A 78 1.50 -5.90 7.24
N GLY A 79 0.97 -6.55 8.29
CA GLY A 79 -0.46 -6.63 8.57
C GLY A 79 -1.07 -5.24 8.82
N GLN A 80 -0.46 -4.46 9.71
CA GLN A 80 -0.90 -3.09 10.01
C GLN A 80 -0.93 -2.19 8.75
N ILE A 81 0.10 -2.26 7.92
CA ILE A 81 0.14 -1.50 6.66
C ILE A 81 -0.93 -2.02 5.70
N PHE A 82 -1.17 -3.33 5.64
CA PHE A 82 -2.19 -3.91 4.79
C PHE A 82 -3.60 -3.45 5.17
N ASP A 83 -3.94 -3.41 6.45
CA ASP A 83 -5.28 -2.98 6.90
C ASP A 83 -5.55 -1.51 6.52
N VAL A 84 -4.54 -0.65 6.70
CA VAL A 84 -4.62 0.75 6.26
C VAL A 84 -4.73 0.80 4.73
N CYS A 85 -3.83 0.13 4.00
CA CYS A 85 -3.82 0.15 2.55
C CYS A 85 -5.13 -0.36 1.95
N LYS A 86 -5.67 -1.46 2.46
CA LYS A 86 -6.94 -2.04 2.02
C LYS A 86 -8.08 -1.03 2.12
N THR A 87 -8.19 -0.35 3.26
CA THR A 87 -9.23 0.67 3.51
C THR A 87 -9.22 1.77 2.45
N TRP A 88 -8.05 2.34 2.15
CA TRP A 88 -7.92 3.43 1.18
C TRP A 88 -7.94 2.94 -0.28
N ALA A 89 -7.38 1.77 -0.57
CA ALA A 89 -7.35 1.19 -1.91
C ALA A 89 -8.75 0.77 -2.38
N GLU A 90 -9.53 0.09 -1.52
CA GLU A 90 -10.88 -0.38 -1.86
C GLU A 90 -11.84 0.79 -2.14
N ALA A 91 -11.69 1.90 -1.40
CA ALA A 91 -12.48 3.12 -1.62
C ALA A 91 -12.35 3.68 -3.05
N ILE A 92 -11.21 3.46 -3.72
CA ILE A 92 -10.99 3.86 -5.12
C ILE A 92 -10.96 2.67 -6.08
N GLY A 93 -11.41 1.48 -5.66
CA GLY A 93 -11.54 0.30 -6.51
C GLY A 93 -10.21 -0.36 -6.90
N LEU A 94 -9.16 -0.19 -6.09
CA LEU A 94 -7.89 -0.91 -6.19
C LEU A 94 -7.90 -2.11 -5.24
N THR A 95 -7.10 -3.13 -5.55
CA THR A 95 -7.02 -4.35 -4.74
C THR A 95 -5.62 -4.57 -4.18
N ALA A 96 -5.56 -4.84 -2.87
CA ALA A 96 -4.34 -5.19 -2.15
C ALA A 96 -4.35 -6.65 -1.71
N GLN A 97 -3.17 -7.28 -1.66
CA GLN A 97 -2.99 -8.60 -1.08
C GLN A 97 -1.77 -8.65 -0.15
N LEU A 98 -1.96 -9.35 0.98
CA LEU A 98 -0.94 -9.57 2.01
C LEU A 98 -0.30 -10.95 1.87
N PHE A 99 1.04 -10.97 1.88
CA PHE A 99 1.87 -12.16 1.73
C PHE A 99 2.80 -12.33 2.93
N LEU A 100 2.52 -13.34 3.74
CA LEU A 100 3.21 -13.63 4.99
C LEU A 100 3.62 -15.10 5.04
N SER A 101 4.70 -15.37 5.77
CA SER A 101 5.12 -16.74 6.11
C SER A 101 4.06 -17.43 6.99
N GLY A 102 4.01 -18.76 6.94
CA GLY A 102 3.06 -19.56 7.75
C GLY A 102 1.64 -19.68 7.16
N SER A 103 1.31 -18.96 6.08
CA SER A 103 0.05 -19.17 5.36
C SER A 103 0.24 -20.05 4.12
N SER A 104 -0.79 -20.83 3.77
CA SER A 104 -0.73 -21.79 2.64
C SER A 104 -0.20 -21.15 1.36
N GLN A 105 0.90 -21.68 0.84
CA GLN A 105 1.52 -21.24 -0.39
C GLN A 105 0.56 -21.32 -1.58
N LYS A 106 -0.24 -22.39 -1.68
CA LYS A 106 -1.26 -22.56 -2.71
C LYS A 106 -2.24 -21.38 -2.69
N ARG A 107 -2.74 -21.01 -1.50
CA ARG A 107 -3.68 -19.88 -1.33
C ARG A 107 -3.06 -18.54 -1.74
N GLN A 108 -1.79 -18.31 -1.42
CA GLN A 108 -1.07 -17.09 -1.83
C GLN A 108 -0.88 -17.03 -3.35
N ILE A 109 -0.54 -18.14 -4.00
CA ILE A 109 -0.43 -18.22 -5.47
C ILE A 109 -1.80 -17.92 -6.11
N GLU A 110 -2.88 -18.52 -5.61
CA GLU A 110 -4.23 -18.24 -6.14
C GLU A 110 -4.63 -16.77 -5.97
N ARG A 111 -4.27 -16.13 -4.85
CA ARG A 111 -4.47 -14.69 -4.67
C ARG A 111 -3.65 -13.86 -5.65
N LEU A 112 -2.40 -14.24 -5.90
CA LEU A 112 -1.54 -13.55 -6.86
C LEU A 112 -2.07 -13.65 -8.30
N LYS A 113 -2.65 -14.81 -8.68
CA LYS A 113 -3.29 -15.02 -9.98
C LYS A 113 -4.50 -14.11 -10.22
N LYS A 114 -5.16 -13.63 -9.17
CA LYS A 114 -6.25 -12.64 -9.29
C LYS A 114 -5.75 -11.26 -9.77
N GLY A 115 -4.43 -11.06 -9.84
CA GLY A 115 -3.82 -9.86 -10.39
C GLY A 115 -4.02 -8.60 -9.53
N PRO A 116 -3.76 -8.65 -8.20
CA PRO A 116 -3.90 -7.46 -7.38
C PRO A 116 -2.92 -6.36 -7.80
N GLU A 117 -3.34 -5.10 -7.76
CA GLU A 117 -2.48 -3.96 -8.06
C GLU A 117 -1.39 -3.76 -7.00
N ILE A 118 -1.70 -4.12 -5.74
CA ILE A 118 -0.85 -3.83 -4.59
C ILE A 118 -0.45 -5.13 -3.88
N LEU A 119 0.85 -5.34 -3.71
CA LEU A 119 1.43 -6.43 -2.94
C LEU A 119 2.05 -5.88 -1.67
N ILE A 120 1.74 -6.51 -0.53
CA ILE A 120 2.31 -6.15 0.77
C ILE A 120 2.84 -7.41 1.44
N GLY A 121 4.03 -7.37 2.02
CA GLY A 121 4.57 -8.54 2.70
C GLY A 121 5.97 -8.33 3.27
N THR A 122 6.55 -9.40 3.77
CA THR A 122 7.95 -9.40 4.23
C THR A 122 8.90 -9.73 3.07
N PRO A 123 10.14 -9.19 3.06
CA PRO A 123 11.10 -9.43 1.99
C PRO A 123 11.33 -10.91 1.69
N GLY A 124 11.53 -11.72 2.74
CA GLY A 124 11.76 -13.16 2.58
C GLY A 124 10.60 -13.87 1.89
N ARG A 125 9.36 -13.59 2.30
CA ARG A 125 8.20 -14.25 1.72
C ARG A 125 7.92 -13.83 0.28
N ILE A 126 8.03 -12.53 -0.02
CA ILE A 126 7.87 -12.02 -1.38
C ILE A 126 8.92 -12.63 -2.31
N PHE A 127 10.17 -12.74 -1.84
CA PHE A 127 11.25 -13.33 -2.60
C PHE A 127 11.02 -14.81 -2.93
N GLU A 128 10.53 -15.61 -1.97
CA GLU A 128 10.12 -16.99 -2.20
C GLU A 128 9.07 -17.12 -3.31
N LEU A 129 8.03 -16.28 -3.28
CA LEU A 129 6.96 -16.29 -4.29
C LEU A 129 7.49 -15.93 -5.69
N ILE A 130 8.41 -14.98 -5.79
CA ILE A 130 9.06 -14.59 -7.05
C ILE A 130 9.85 -15.78 -7.62
N LYS A 131 10.63 -16.48 -6.78
CA LYS A 131 11.41 -17.65 -7.20
C LYS A 131 10.53 -18.77 -7.75
N LEU A 132 9.41 -19.06 -7.07
CA LEU A 132 8.45 -20.07 -7.49
C LEU A 132 7.78 -19.75 -8.82
N LYS A 133 7.56 -18.47 -9.12
CA LYS A 133 7.03 -18.04 -10.42
C LYS A 133 8.05 -18.21 -11.54
N LYS A 134 9.34 -17.98 -11.28
CA LYS A 134 10.42 -18.12 -12.28
C LYS A 134 10.73 -19.57 -12.64
N SER A 135 10.42 -20.52 -11.77
CA SER A 135 10.64 -21.96 -12.00
C SER A 135 9.48 -22.65 -12.71
N ARG A 136 8.52 -21.90 -13.25
CA ARG A 136 7.40 -22.38 -14.07
C ARG A 136 7.38 -21.61 -15.37
#